data_AF-A0A8K0JXM8-F1
#
_entry.id   AF-A0A8K0JXM8-F1
#
_cell.length_a   1.000
_cell.length_b   1.000
_cell.length_c   1.000
_cell.angle_alpha   90.00
_cell.angle_beta   90.00
_cell.angle_gamma   90.00
#
_symmetry.space_group_name_H-M   'P 1'
#
loop_
_entity.id
_entity.type
_entity.pdbx_description
1 polymer ?
#
loop_
_entity_poly.entity_id
_entity_poly.type
_entity_poly.pdbx_seq_one_letter_code
_entity_poly.pdbx_strand_id
1 'polypeptide(L)'
;MCVIPGGDPRKGRIKVVGTETSLYMIVFSVFHRNKYPVSPFGESGAGLREESQLGRGTPSGYSSGPLEEEEEDLPLLQMAVWAPRGNALCFVYRNDLYFRPFARRPKAYRLTNTGVPGVIFNAAYTQRARGNAGWVDAIEAPIFYPNEMGTEEEPPPFVARLPVRDGDAGTFRHVVLVESNVNGVVGGRKTTPLTHGIFEVVKILAWDAERHWIYYIAAPERRPGQRHLYRVGDLNGTSPRVNECLTCGPNDARRVTNWTEESGHHTVSQGPPPPCLFTNAIFSPRARYLVHECLGPDPPVVTLVDAGAIVATSSDAHVSLSSTDTLGGSSTPPTNAYEARVAILDTNDKLREHLSAMALPQVKTFQVEVENGYHAQVRLHLPPGLREYEEMTFPLVLQWGVDWGTYLASCRNFIYAQVDGRGSGFQGDRMLHEISRRLGSIEIVDQIAVITYLRDNLKFVDKEHVAVWGWSYGGFAAAMILAQDKSVFRCGISVAPVTSWAHYDSAYTERYMGLPNVTDNYRGYEEADMTKRAGNLRDKMFLLIHGTADDNVHYQQSMMLIKALTEEGVLFRHH
;
A
#
# COMPACT_ATOMS: atom_id res chain seq x y z
N MET A 1 -11.46 -32.40 -3.84
CA MET A 1 -10.42 -33.27 -3.25
C MET A 1 -9.70 -32.45 -2.20
N CYS A 2 -9.71 -32.73 -0.90
CA CYS A 2 -10.21 -33.86 -0.10
C CYS A 2 -10.94 -33.31 1.14
N VAL A 3 -11.99 -34.01 1.56
CA VAL A 3 -12.67 -33.81 2.85
C VAL A 3 -11.74 -34.32 3.96
N ILE A 4 -11.40 -33.50 4.95
CA ILE A 4 -10.80 -33.95 6.20
C ILE A 4 -11.87 -33.86 7.29
N PRO A 5 -12.24 -34.97 7.96
CA PRO A 5 -13.22 -34.96 9.04
C PRO A 5 -12.58 -34.52 10.37
N GLY A 6 -13.34 -33.72 11.14
CA GLY A 6 -13.29 -33.58 12.60
C GLY A 6 -11.92 -33.50 13.31
N GLY A 7 -11.51 -32.28 13.68
CA GLY A 7 -10.41 -32.04 14.62
C GLY A 7 -10.70 -30.85 15.56
N ASP A 8 -10.68 -31.14 16.86
CA ASP A 8 -10.77 -30.31 18.08
C ASP A 8 -10.63 -28.75 17.95
N PRO A 9 -11.62 -27.95 18.41
CA PRO A 9 -11.62 -26.49 18.32
C PRO A 9 -10.69 -25.76 19.33
N ARG A 10 -9.74 -26.43 20.00
CA ARG A 10 -8.91 -25.84 21.07
C ARG A 10 -7.40 -25.78 20.85
N LYS A 11 -6.90 -25.73 19.60
CA LYS A 11 -5.46 -25.50 19.35
C LYS A 11 -5.19 -24.35 18.37
N GLY A 12 -4.58 -23.29 18.92
CA GLY A 12 -3.68 -22.32 18.28
C GLY A 12 -4.05 -21.79 16.89
N ARG A 13 -4.68 -20.61 16.84
CA ARG A 13 -4.74 -19.80 15.61
C ARG A 13 -3.33 -19.34 15.25
N ILE A 14 -2.75 -19.93 14.21
CA ILE A 14 -1.63 -19.33 13.48
C ILE A 14 -2.22 -18.15 12.71
N LYS A 15 -1.95 -16.92 13.17
CA LYS A 15 -2.15 -15.73 12.34
C LYS A 15 -1.06 -15.76 11.27
N VAL A 16 -1.45 -16.03 10.03
CA VAL A 16 -0.63 -15.67 8.87
C VAL A 16 -0.64 -14.15 8.80
N VAL A 17 0.49 -13.54 9.11
CA VAL A 17 0.70 -12.10 8.94
C VAL A 17 0.89 -11.86 7.45
N GLY A 18 -0.21 -11.56 6.75
CA GLY A 18 -0.16 -11.07 5.38
C GLY A 18 0.46 -9.69 5.37
N THR A 19 1.63 -9.56 4.75
CA THR A 19 2.29 -8.27 4.50
C THR A 19 1.56 -7.54 3.37
N GLU A 20 1.32 -6.25 3.59
CA GLU A 20 0.55 -5.32 2.76
C GLU A 20 1.00 -5.25 1.29
N THR A 21 0.34 -6.00 0.43
CA THR A 21 0.11 -5.64 -1.00
C THR A 21 -1.36 -5.82 -1.40
N SER A 22 -2.23 -6.16 -0.46
CA SER A 22 -3.68 -6.16 -0.65
C SER A 22 -4.23 -4.85 -0.12
N LEU A 23 -5.03 -4.16 -0.93
CA LEU A 23 -5.91 -3.05 -0.53
C LEU A 23 -6.88 -3.54 0.57
N TYR A 24 -6.41 -3.66 1.80
CA TYR A 24 -7.25 -3.68 2.99
C TYR A 24 -7.28 -2.26 3.52
N MET A 25 -8.24 -1.50 3.02
CA MET A 25 -8.56 -0.20 3.60
C MET A 25 -9.87 -0.40 4.39
N ILE A 26 -9.75 -0.50 5.71
CA ILE A 26 -10.88 -0.24 6.59
C ILE A 26 -11.13 1.27 6.48
N VAL A 27 -12.12 1.65 5.67
CA VAL A 27 -12.57 3.04 5.55
C VAL A 27 -13.82 3.19 6.41
N PHE A 28 -13.78 4.11 7.38
CA PHE A 28 -14.97 4.58 8.05
C PHE A 28 -15.37 5.96 7.47
N SER A 29 -16.65 6.08 7.10
CA SER A 29 -17.49 7.33 6.98
C SER A 29 -17.43 8.09 5.63
N VAL A 30 -18.44 8.84 5.11
CA VAL A 30 -19.78 9.31 5.53
C VAL A 30 -20.75 9.31 4.32
N PHE A 31 -22.04 9.08 4.56
CA PHE A 31 -23.14 8.87 3.60
C PHE A 31 -23.53 10.10 2.74
N HIS A 32 -23.89 9.86 1.49
CA HIS A 32 -24.98 10.58 0.82
C HIS A 32 -26.24 9.72 0.90
N ARG A 33 -27.36 10.33 1.33
CA ARG A 33 -28.66 9.66 1.43
C ARG A 33 -29.11 9.28 0.02
N ASN A 34 -29.07 7.99 -0.32
CA ASN A 34 -29.68 7.51 -1.56
C ASN A 34 -31.20 7.78 -1.51
N LYS A 35 -31.68 8.64 -2.41
CA LYS A 35 -33.11 8.88 -2.65
C LYS A 35 -33.73 7.74 -3.47
N TYR A 36 -33.69 6.52 -2.95
CA TYR A 36 -34.51 5.41 -3.45
C TYR A 36 -35.30 4.82 -2.28
N PRO A 37 -36.64 4.84 -2.30
CA PRO A 37 -37.44 4.37 -1.18
C PRO A 37 -37.32 2.84 -1.08
N VAL A 38 -36.70 2.36 -0.01
CA VAL A 38 -36.88 0.99 0.47
C VAL A 38 -38.12 1.00 1.37
N SER A 39 -39.16 0.28 0.98
CA SER A 39 -40.41 0.17 1.74
C SER A 39 -40.18 -0.48 3.12
N PRO A 40 -40.79 0.00 4.21
CA PRO A 40 -40.68 -0.65 5.50
C PRO A 40 -41.68 -1.80 5.61
N PHE A 41 -41.18 -3.04 5.66
CA PHE A 41 -41.88 -4.12 6.35
C PHE A 41 -41.58 -3.97 7.84
N GLY A 42 -42.63 -3.83 8.63
CA GLY A 42 -42.55 -3.57 10.06
C GLY A 42 -42.17 -4.80 10.89
N GLU A 43 -41.63 -4.54 12.07
CA GLU A 43 -42.23 -5.00 13.33
C GLU A 43 -41.59 -4.32 14.55
N SER A 44 -42.50 -3.84 15.41
CA SER A 44 -42.45 -3.53 16.84
C SER A 44 -41.13 -3.47 17.62
N GLY A 45 -40.87 -2.28 18.19
CA GLY A 45 -41.06 -2.07 19.64
C GLY A 45 -39.88 -2.31 20.58
N ALA A 46 -39.24 -1.22 21.03
CA ALA A 46 -39.01 -0.89 22.45
C ALA A 46 -38.15 0.39 22.51
N GLY A 47 -38.77 1.50 22.91
CA GLY A 47 -38.08 2.76 23.13
C GLY A 47 -37.50 2.84 24.53
N LEU A 48 -36.47 3.67 24.69
CA LEU A 48 -36.20 4.41 25.92
C LEU A 48 -35.77 5.83 25.55
N ARG A 49 -36.51 6.79 26.09
CA ARG A 49 -36.40 8.24 25.99
C ARG A 49 -35.76 8.75 27.29
N GLU A 50 -34.90 9.75 27.20
CA GLU A 50 -34.65 10.76 28.24
C GLU A 50 -34.19 12.02 27.51
N GLU A 51 -35.10 12.94 27.17
CA GLU A 51 -35.47 14.15 27.93
C GLU A 51 -34.34 15.17 28.09
N SER A 52 -34.35 16.18 27.21
CA SER A 52 -33.83 17.52 27.50
C SER A 52 -35.02 18.48 27.61
N GLN A 53 -35.29 18.98 28.82
CA GLN A 53 -36.26 20.05 29.08
C GLN A 53 -35.64 21.45 28.89
N LEU A 54 -36.55 22.44 28.81
CA LEU A 54 -36.41 23.89 28.58
C LEU A 54 -36.32 24.31 27.11
N GLY A 55 -37.22 25.13 26.55
CA GLY A 55 -38.34 25.89 27.11
C GLY A 55 -39.14 26.53 25.96
N ARG A 56 -40.44 26.73 26.17
CA ARG A 56 -41.39 27.30 25.19
C ARG A 56 -41.20 28.80 25.02
N GLY A 57 -41.16 29.26 23.77
CA GLY A 57 -41.49 30.61 23.34
C GLY A 57 -42.22 30.56 21.99
N THR A 58 -43.42 31.13 21.93
CA THR A 58 -44.33 31.15 20.77
C THR A 58 -43.91 32.17 19.69
N PRO A 59 -44.43 32.05 18.45
CA PRO A 59 -43.80 32.58 17.24
C PRO A 59 -44.36 33.95 16.81
N SER A 60 -43.52 34.79 16.18
CA SER A 60 -43.99 35.92 15.38
C SER A 60 -42.95 36.37 14.35
N GLY A 61 -43.38 36.54 13.09
CA GLY A 61 -42.75 37.49 12.16
C GLY A 61 -42.06 36.87 10.93
N TYR A 62 -42.69 37.03 9.77
CA TYR A 62 -42.20 36.71 8.43
C TYR A 62 -40.89 37.42 8.05
N SER A 63 -40.02 36.71 7.31
CA SER A 63 -39.17 37.29 6.26
C SER A 63 -38.59 36.16 5.40
N SER A 64 -39.14 35.98 4.20
CA SER A 64 -38.59 35.14 3.14
C SER A 64 -37.34 35.81 2.56
N GLY A 65 -36.16 35.34 2.99
CA GLY A 65 -34.88 35.58 2.32
C GLY A 65 -34.54 34.43 1.35
N PRO A 66 -33.75 34.68 0.29
CA PRO A 66 -33.47 33.67 -0.73
C PRO A 66 -32.54 32.59 -0.18
N LEU A 67 -32.98 31.33 -0.31
CA LEU A 67 -32.23 30.08 -0.41
C LEU A 67 -30.73 30.16 -0.03
N GLU A 68 -30.41 30.06 1.25
CA GLU A 68 -29.16 29.46 1.74
C GLU A 68 -29.37 27.94 1.83
N GLU A 69 -29.50 27.26 0.69
CA GLU A 69 -29.67 25.78 0.65
C GLU A 69 -28.36 25.03 0.33
N GLU A 70 -27.21 25.69 0.22
CA GLU A 70 -25.96 25.01 -0.17
C GLU A 70 -25.02 24.63 0.99
N GLU A 71 -25.24 25.09 2.22
CA GLU A 71 -24.31 24.82 3.35
C GLU A 71 -24.69 23.62 4.25
N GLU A 72 -25.92 23.09 4.16
CA GLU A 72 -26.42 22.09 5.14
C GLU A 72 -26.04 20.62 4.86
N ASP A 73 -25.48 20.28 3.68
CA ASP A 73 -25.32 18.87 3.27
C ASP A 73 -23.89 18.30 3.40
N LEU A 74 -22.92 19.05 3.94
CA LEU A 74 -21.56 18.53 4.11
C LEU A 74 -21.43 17.70 5.40
N PRO A 75 -20.84 16.49 5.35
CA PRO A 75 -20.49 15.78 6.56
C PRO A 75 -19.51 16.62 7.37
N LEU A 76 -19.90 16.93 8.62
CA LEU A 76 -19.11 17.78 9.50
C LEU A 76 -17.73 17.18 9.73
N LEU A 77 -17.63 15.87 10.00
CA LEU A 77 -16.38 15.13 10.20
C LEU A 77 -16.28 13.99 9.17
N GLN A 78 -15.31 14.07 8.26
CA GLN A 78 -15.08 13.09 7.19
C GLN A 78 -14.16 11.96 7.64
N MET A 79 -13.12 12.28 8.40
CA MET A 79 -12.09 11.31 8.81
C MET A 79 -11.49 11.74 10.14
N ALA A 80 -11.11 10.79 10.99
CA ALA A 80 -10.26 11.06 12.15
C ALA A 80 -9.30 9.89 12.37
N VAL A 81 -8.01 10.20 12.53
CA VAL A 81 -6.94 9.24 12.78
C VAL A 81 -6.08 9.74 13.94
N TRP A 82 -5.52 8.81 14.70
CA TRP A 82 -4.49 9.14 15.68
C TRP A 82 -3.20 9.50 14.95
N ALA A 83 -2.49 10.51 15.46
CA ALA A 83 -1.13 10.76 15.00
C ALA A 83 -0.22 9.58 15.40
N PRO A 84 0.90 9.35 14.68
CA PRO A 84 1.77 8.19 14.94
C PRO A 84 2.41 8.20 16.34
N ARG A 85 2.41 9.35 17.02
CA ARG A 85 2.99 9.55 18.35
C ARG A 85 2.03 10.28 19.28
N GLY A 86 1.94 9.79 20.52
CA GLY A 86 1.13 10.38 21.58
C GLY A 86 -0.36 10.14 21.39
N ASN A 87 -1.18 11.08 21.85
CA ASN A 87 -2.65 11.06 21.74
C ASN A 87 -3.14 12.26 20.92
N ALA A 88 -2.37 12.65 19.91
CA ALA A 88 -2.78 13.68 18.97
C ALA A 88 -3.72 13.10 17.91
N LEU A 89 -4.57 13.93 17.33
CA LEU A 89 -5.56 13.56 16.32
C LEU A 89 -5.36 14.38 15.06
N CYS A 90 -5.35 13.73 13.91
CA CYS A 90 -5.51 14.36 12.61
C CYS A 90 -6.92 14.04 12.11
N PHE A 91 -7.68 15.04 11.70
CA PHE A 91 -9.05 14.81 11.26
C PHE A 91 -9.44 15.75 10.14
N VAL A 92 -10.31 15.30 9.25
CA VAL A 92 -10.88 16.10 8.17
C VAL A 92 -12.26 16.57 8.64
N TYR A 93 -12.44 17.87 8.74
CA TYR A 93 -13.68 18.52 9.16
C TYR A 93 -14.05 19.60 8.15
N ARG A 94 -15.26 19.58 7.60
CA ARG A 94 -15.69 20.47 6.52
C ARG A 94 -14.70 20.52 5.34
N ASN A 95 -14.20 19.36 4.93
CA ASN A 95 -13.21 19.17 3.84
C ASN A 95 -11.84 19.80 4.07
N ASP A 96 -11.58 20.35 5.25
CA ASP A 96 -10.25 20.80 5.64
C ASP A 96 -9.62 19.85 6.64
N LEU A 97 -8.32 19.68 6.52
CA LEU A 97 -7.54 18.91 7.48
C LEU A 97 -7.32 19.74 8.74
N TYR A 98 -7.40 19.09 9.89
CA TYR A 98 -7.12 19.65 11.20
C TYR A 98 -6.16 18.74 11.95
N PHE A 99 -5.36 19.36 12.82
CA PHE A 99 -4.51 18.67 13.78
C PHE A 99 -4.79 19.14 15.20
N ARG A 100 -5.06 18.20 16.08
CA ARG A 100 -5.22 18.43 17.52
C ARG A 100 -4.07 17.74 18.25
N PRO A 101 -3.14 18.49 18.88
CA PRO A 101 -1.95 17.90 19.53
C PRO A 101 -2.23 16.94 20.68
N PHE A 102 -3.39 17.08 21.33
CA PHE A 102 -3.80 16.18 22.42
C PHE A 102 -5.31 16.03 22.37
N ALA A 103 -5.83 14.81 22.48
CA ALA A 103 -7.28 14.53 22.42
C ALA A 103 -8.12 15.42 23.35
N ARG A 104 -7.59 15.75 24.54
CA ARG A 104 -8.26 16.58 25.55
C ARG A 104 -8.08 18.09 25.36
N ARG A 105 -7.22 18.53 24.43
CA ARG A 105 -7.05 19.96 24.13
C ARG A 105 -8.25 20.43 23.31
N PRO A 106 -8.95 21.51 23.70
CA PRO A 106 -10.13 21.96 22.97
C PRO A 106 -9.77 22.48 21.56
N LYS A 107 -8.63 23.18 21.44
CA LYS A 107 -8.18 23.80 20.19
C LYS A 107 -7.56 22.78 19.23
N ALA A 108 -7.95 22.87 17.95
CA ALA A 108 -7.34 22.17 16.83
C ALA A 108 -6.78 23.19 15.83
N TYR A 109 -5.63 22.89 15.24
CA TYR A 109 -5.00 23.69 14.18
C TYR A 109 -5.63 23.31 12.85
N ARG A 110 -6.22 24.29 12.15
CA ARG A 110 -6.67 24.10 10.78
C ARG A 110 -5.43 23.98 9.89
N LEU A 111 -5.23 22.81 9.31
CA LEU A 111 -4.10 22.54 8.46
C LEU A 111 -4.31 23.07 7.03
N THR A 112 -5.51 22.95 6.46
CA THR A 112 -5.80 23.46 5.12
C THR A 112 -6.92 24.49 5.17
N ASN A 113 -6.96 25.42 4.22
CA ASN A 113 -8.07 26.36 4.04
C ASN A 113 -8.66 26.30 2.62
N THR A 114 -8.39 25.20 1.92
CA THR A 114 -8.71 25.02 0.51
C THR A 114 -9.64 23.85 0.26
N GLY A 115 -10.26 23.32 1.32
CA GLY A 115 -11.28 22.29 1.22
C GLY A 115 -12.38 22.72 0.26
N VAL A 116 -12.68 21.86 -0.70
CA VAL A 116 -13.77 22.01 -1.66
C VAL A 116 -14.71 20.83 -1.44
N PRO A 117 -16.02 21.07 -1.28
CA PRO A 117 -17.04 20.02 -1.32
C PRO A 117 -16.78 18.97 -2.40
N GLY A 118 -16.77 17.70 -2.01
CA GLY A 118 -16.56 16.58 -2.95
C GLY A 118 -15.12 16.40 -3.45
N VAL A 119 -14.13 17.09 -2.87
CA VAL A 119 -12.71 16.96 -3.23
C VAL A 119 -11.85 16.68 -2.00
N ILE A 120 -11.15 15.54 -1.98
CA ILE A 120 -10.22 15.15 -0.90
C ILE A 120 -8.87 15.82 -1.16
N PHE A 121 -8.32 16.54 -0.17
CA PHE A 121 -7.02 17.24 -0.25
C PHE A 121 -5.96 16.61 0.68
N ASN A 122 -4.68 16.71 0.29
CA ASN A 122 -3.53 16.34 1.12
C ASN A 122 -2.92 17.55 1.85
N ALA A 123 -2.47 17.29 3.08
CA ALA A 123 -2.14 18.19 4.20
C ALA A 123 -1.25 19.45 3.99
N ALA A 124 -0.77 19.77 2.79
CA ALA A 124 0.00 20.99 2.55
C ALA A 124 -0.07 21.52 1.12
N TYR A 125 -0.84 20.86 0.25
CA TYR A 125 -0.88 21.22 -1.16
C TYR A 125 -2.32 21.20 -1.64
N THR A 126 -2.71 22.28 -2.31
CA THR A 126 -3.84 22.32 -3.24
C THR A 126 -3.56 21.43 -4.44
N GLN A 127 -3.43 20.13 -4.23
CA GLN A 127 -3.42 19.20 -5.35
C GLN A 127 -4.89 19.02 -5.77
N ARG A 128 -5.36 20.00 -6.56
CA ARG A 128 -6.45 19.73 -7.47
C ARG A 128 -5.87 18.66 -8.42
N ALA A 129 -6.44 17.46 -8.44
CA ALA A 129 -6.35 16.66 -9.66
C ALA A 129 -6.86 17.59 -10.78
N ARG A 130 -5.94 18.19 -11.55
CA ARG A 130 -6.32 19.14 -12.59
C ARG A 130 -6.96 18.31 -13.70
N GLY A 131 -8.29 18.26 -13.70
CA GLY A 131 -9.05 17.41 -14.62
C GLY A 131 -9.00 15.93 -14.23
N ASN A 132 -9.25 15.06 -15.22
CA ASN A 132 -9.39 13.60 -15.09
C ASN A 132 -8.11 12.82 -14.69
N ALA A 133 -7.10 13.48 -14.10
CA ALA A 133 -5.69 13.04 -14.07
C ALA A 133 -5.23 12.33 -12.76
N GLY A 134 -6.11 11.58 -12.08
CA GLY A 134 -5.75 10.77 -10.90
C GLY A 134 -6.57 11.11 -9.65
N TRP A 135 -6.08 10.67 -8.48
CA TRP A 135 -6.72 10.89 -7.18
C TRP A 135 -5.70 11.36 -6.13
N VAL A 136 -6.20 11.70 -4.95
CA VAL A 136 -5.40 12.04 -3.78
C VAL A 136 -5.33 10.80 -2.89
N ASP A 137 -4.13 10.35 -2.54
CA ASP A 137 -3.95 9.21 -1.66
C ASP A 137 -4.42 9.48 -0.24
N ALA A 138 -4.75 8.41 0.48
CA ALA A 138 -5.14 8.47 1.88
C ALA A 138 -4.15 9.28 2.72
N ILE A 139 -4.69 10.14 3.58
CA ILE A 139 -3.90 11.05 4.41
C ILE A 139 -3.17 10.23 5.48
N GLU A 140 -1.85 10.11 5.35
CA GLU A 140 -0.99 9.72 6.46
C GLU A 140 -0.86 10.90 7.44
N ALA A 141 -0.99 10.60 8.72
CA ALA A 141 -0.86 11.62 9.75
C ALA A 141 0.57 12.20 9.76
N PRO A 142 0.74 13.52 9.61
CA PRO A 142 2.07 14.15 9.62
C PRO A 142 2.78 13.98 10.96
N ILE A 143 4.12 14.05 10.92
CA ILE A 143 4.96 14.03 12.12
C ILE A 143 5.39 15.45 12.43
N PHE A 144 4.87 15.98 13.54
CA PHE A 144 5.21 17.33 14.02
C PHE A 144 6.56 17.35 14.72
N TYR A 145 7.19 18.52 14.69
CA TYR A 145 8.42 18.78 15.42
C TYR A 145 8.21 18.48 16.92
N PRO A 146 9.06 17.61 17.52
CA PRO A 146 8.95 17.26 18.93
C PRO A 146 9.02 18.49 19.86
N ASN A 147 8.20 18.49 20.90
CA ASN A 147 8.24 19.44 22.03
C ASN A 147 8.00 20.93 21.70
N GLU A 148 7.78 21.30 20.44
CA GLU A 148 7.27 22.62 20.09
C GLU A 148 5.74 22.62 20.15
N MET A 149 5.19 23.45 21.03
CA MET A 149 3.80 23.87 20.89
C MET A 149 3.81 25.00 19.88
N GLY A 150 3.20 24.79 18.70
CA GLY A 150 2.94 25.87 17.75
C GLY A 150 2.24 27.05 18.44
N THR A 151 2.15 28.18 17.74
CA THR A 151 1.52 29.38 18.29
C THR A 151 0.02 29.16 18.54
N GLU A 152 -0.69 30.17 19.04
CA GLU A 152 -2.15 30.07 19.14
C GLU A 152 -2.81 29.88 17.77
N GLU A 153 -2.23 30.42 16.70
CA GLU A 153 -2.83 30.46 15.37
C GLU A 153 -2.24 29.42 14.42
N GLU A 154 -0.98 29.03 14.61
CA GLU A 154 -0.25 28.19 13.66
C GLU A 154 0.27 26.89 14.30
N PRO A 155 0.24 25.76 13.57
CA PRO A 155 0.84 24.52 14.03
C PRO A 155 2.38 24.64 14.06
N PRO A 156 3.05 23.81 14.89
CA PRO A 156 4.50 23.68 14.80
C PRO A 156 4.90 23.09 13.44
N PRO A 157 6.16 23.27 12.99
CA PRO A 157 6.66 22.64 11.78
C PRO A 157 6.41 21.14 11.79
N PHE A 158 6.13 20.56 10.63
CA PHE A 158 5.89 19.12 10.52
C PHE A 158 6.40 18.57 9.21
N VAL A 159 6.68 17.27 9.19
CA VAL A 159 6.99 16.53 7.97
C VAL A 159 5.80 15.70 7.52
N ALA A 160 5.59 15.67 6.22
CA ALA A 160 4.54 14.90 5.57
C ALA A 160 5.08 14.19 4.33
N ARG A 161 4.47 13.05 4.00
CA ARG A 161 4.72 12.33 2.75
C ARG A 161 3.92 13.03 1.64
N LEU A 162 4.61 13.79 0.79
CA LEU A 162 3.98 14.61 -0.25
C LEU A 162 4.57 14.35 -1.64
N PRO A 163 3.79 14.59 -2.71
CA PRO A 163 4.29 14.55 -4.08
C PRO A 163 5.40 15.59 -4.32
N VAL A 164 6.52 15.13 -4.88
CA VAL A 164 7.61 15.97 -5.38
C VAL A 164 7.88 15.57 -6.83
N ARG A 165 7.93 16.56 -7.71
CA ARG A 165 8.24 16.36 -9.14
C ARG A 165 9.74 16.17 -9.33
N ASP A 166 10.11 15.11 -10.04
CA ASP A 166 11.50 14.76 -10.32
C ASP A 166 11.73 14.60 -11.83
N GLY A 167 11.93 15.74 -12.49
CA GLY A 167 12.19 15.81 -13.93
C GLY A 167 11.13 15.10 -14.78
N ASP A 168 11.60 14.31 -15.74
CA ASP A 168 10.79 13.52 -16.67
C ASP A 168 10.31 12.17 -16.07
N ALA A 169 10.91 11.75 -14.95
CA ALA A 169 10.51 10.52 -14.26
C ALA A 169 9.11 10.65 -13.62
N GLY A 170 8.62 11.88 -13.45
CA GLY A 170 7.27 12.16 -12.96
C GLY A 170 7.26 12.63 -11.51
N THR A 171 6.20 12.30 -10.79
CA THR A 171 6.00 12.72 -9.40
C THR A 171 6.09 11.52 -8.48
N PHE A 172 6.90 11.64 -7.42
CA PHE A 172 7.10 10.61 -6.42
C PHE A 172 6.75 11.14 -5.03
N ARG A 173 6.43 10.24 -4.11
CA ARG A 173 6.12 10.61 -2.72
C ARG A 173 7.42 10.71 -1.93
N HIS A 174 7.64 11.85 -1.30
CA HIS A 174 8.89 12.20 -0.63
C HIS A 174 8.62 12.83 0.74
N VAL A 175 9.65 12.88 1.58
CA VAL A 175 9.59 13.59 2.87
C VAL A 175 9.68 15.08 2.58
N VAL A 176 8.64 15.82 2.95
CA VAL A 176 8.56 17.26 2.76
C VAL A 176 8.34 17.93 4.11
N LEU A 177 9.19 18.89 4.43
CA LEU A 177 9.01 19.76 5.59
C LEU A 177 8.00 20.86 5.25
N VAL A 178 7.07 21.08 6.16
CA VAL A 178 6.03 22.09 6.07
C VAL A 178 6.15 23.05 7.25
N GLU A 179 6.36 24.33 6.93
CA GLU A 179 6.54 25.41 7.91
C GLU A 179 5.44 26.46 7.78
N SER A 180 5.07 27.06 8.91
CA SER A 180 4.12 28.15 9.00
C SER A 180 4.85 29.47 8.73
N ASN A 181 5.01 29.84 7.46
CA ASN A 181 5.30 31.22 7.03
C ASN A 181 5.47 31.34 5.52
N VAL A 182 4.59 32.10 4.86
CA VAL A 182 5.00 32.88 3.67
C VAL A 182 4.30 34.25 3.70
N ASN A 183 5.08 35.30 3.94
CA ASN A 183 4.77 36.70 3.60
C ASN A 183 3.42 37.27 4.07
N GLY A 184 2.97 36.93 5.28
CA GLY A 184 1.74 37.52 5.85
C GLY A 184 0.43 37.06 5.19
N VAL A 185 0.48 36.01 4.37
CA VAL A 185 -0.73 35.37 3.84
C VAL A 185 -1.28 34.40 4.87
N VAL A 186 -2.44 34.72 5.44
CA VAL A 186 -3.16 33.85 6.38
C VAL A 186 -3.43 32.48 5.71
N GLY A 187 -2.81 31.42 6.24
CA GLY A 187 -2.91 30.05 5.71
C GLY A 187 -1.85 29.64 4.68
N GLY A 188 -0.88 30.51 4.36
CA GLY A 188 0.25 30.18 3.48
C GLY A 188 1.29 29.28 4.14
N ARG A 189 1.70 28.19 3.47
CA ARG A 189 2.70 27.24 3.96
C ARG A 189 3.93 27.23 3.09
N LYS A 190 5.11 27.28 3.71
CA LYS A 190 6.38 27.01 3.02
C LYS A 190 6.61 25.51 3.03
N THR A 191 6.82 24.92 1.86
CA THR A 191 7.13 23.50 1.71
C THR A 191 8.56 23.35 1.19
N THR A 192 9.34 22.48 1.85
CA THR A 192 10.73 22.22 1.50
C THR A 192 10.91 20.70 1.36
N PRO A 193 11.10 20.17 0.13
CA PRO A 193 11.46 18.78 -0.06
C PRO A 193 12.78 18.45 0.64
N LEU A 194 12.75 17.48 1.55
CA LEU A 194 13.95 16.98 2.23
C LEU A 194 14.55 15.80 1.48
N THR A 195 13.70 15.03 0.78
CA THR A 195 14.11 13.95 -0.11
C THR A 195 13.62 14.25 -1.53
N HIS A 196 14.36 13.76 -2.52
CA HIS A 196 13.98 13.74 -3.93
C HIS A 196 14.71 12.55 -4.59
N GLY A 197 14.25 12.11 -5.75
CA GLY A 197 14.77 10.95 -6.47
C GLY A 197 13.66 10.13 -7.12
N ILE A 198 14.07 9.20 -7.98
CA ILE A 198 13.20 8.20 -8.63
C ILE A 198 12.98 7.01 -7.68
N PHE A 199 12.51 7.30 -6.47
CA PHE A 199 12.18 6.33 -5.44
C PHE A 199 10.99 6.85 -4.65
N GLU A 200 10.28 5.95 -3.96
CA GLU A 200 9.06 6.33 -3.25
C GLU A 200 9.20 6.13 -1.74
N VAL A 201 9.02 7.20 -0.98
CA VAL A 201 8.83 7.14 0.46
C VAL A 201 7.49 6.50 0.74
N VAL A 202 7.51 5.42 1.52
CA VAL A 202 6.34 4.59 1.83
C VAL A 202 5.67 5.09 3.10
N LYS A 203 6.46 5.43 4.13
CA LYS A 203 5.98 5.99 5.39
C LYS A 203 7.08 6.72 6.13
N ILE A 204 6.72 7.79 6.84
CA ILE A 204 7.62 8.48 7.77
C ILE A 204 7.43 7.85 9.15
N LEU A 205 8.52 7.52 9.83
CA LEU A 205 8.49 6.77 11.10
C LEU A 205 8.72 7.66 12.32
N ALA A 206 9.70 8.56 12.22
CA ALA A 206 10.20 9.29 13.38
C ALA A 206 10.91 10.58 12.97
N TRP A 207 10.78 11.61 13.82
CA TRP A 207 11.67 12.76 13.84
C TRP A 207 12.43 12.75 15.18
N ASP A 208 13.75 12.72 15.10
CA ASP A 208 14.69 12.94 16.21
C ASP A 208 15.21 14.38 16.14
N ALA A 209 14.61 15.26 16.95
CA ALA A 209 14.99 16.68 17.01
C ALA A 209 16.33 16.93 17.70
N GLU A 210 16.78 16.02 18.57
CA GLU A 210 18.07 16.18 19.29
C GLU A 210 19.25 15.94 18.33
N ARG A 211 19.08 15.01 17.38
CA ARG A 211 20.12 14.64 16.41
C ARG A 211 19.87 15.15 15.00
N HIS A 212 18.78 15.90 14.79
CA HIS A 212 18.38 16.45 13.49
C HIS A 212 18.15 15.40 12.39
N TRP A 213 17.56 14.25 12.75
CA TRP A 213 17.28 13.16 11.81
C TRP A 213 15.79 12.89 11.65
N ILE A 214 15.38 12.63 10.42
CA ILE A 214 14.06 12.11 10.08
C ILE A 214 14.22 10.71 9.49
N TYR A 215 13.53 9.73 10.07
CA TYR A 215 13.58 8.34 9.67
C TYR A 215 12.32 7.95 8.91
N TYR A 216 12.49 7.18 7.83
CA TYR A 216 11.40 6.79 6.94
C TYR A 216 11.68 5.44 6.27
N ILE A 217 10.63 4.74 5.83
CA ILE A 217 10.75 3.58 4.95
C ILE A 217 10.57 4.05 3.51
N ALA A 218 11.41 3.57 2.60
CA ALA A 218 11.27 3.82 1.18
C ALA A 218 11.45 2.56 0.34
N ALA A 219 10.83 2.58 -0.84
CA ALA A 219 11.03 1.63 -1.93
C ALA A 219 12.12 2.19 -2.87
N PRO A 220 13.28 1.52 -3.01
CA PRO A 220 14.35 1.98 -3.88
C PRO A 220 13.95 2.02 -5.36
N GLU A 221 14.70 2.80 -6.15
CA GLU A 221 14.54 2.87 -7.59
C GLU A 221 14.57 1.47 -8.22
N ARG A 222 13.64 1.21 -9.16
CA ARG A 222 13.47 -0.05 -9.92
C ARG A 222 13.26 -1.29 -9.05
N ARG A 223 13.12 -1.15 -7.73
CA ARG A 223 12.89 -2.23 -6.78
C ARG A 223 11.67 -1.94 -5.91
N PRO A 224 10.49 -1.75 -6.51
CA PRO A 224 9.27 -1.35 -5.80
C PRO A 224 8.76 -2.40 -4.81
N GLY A 225 9.22 -3.65 -4.94
CA GLY A 225 8.95 -4.73 -3.98
C GLY A 225 9.87 -4.76 -2.76
N GLN A 226 10.85 -3.85 -2.67
CA GLN A 226 11.75 -3.75 -1.51
C GLN A 226 11.32 -2.63 -0.57
N ARG A 227 11.64 -2.78 0.71
CA ARG A 227 11.44 -1.77 1.76
C ARG A 227 12.72 -1.68 2.56
N HIS A 228 13.28 -0.47 2.65
CA HIS A 228 14.45 -0.19 3.45
C HIS A 228 14.23 0.99 4.38
N LEU A 229 14.90 0.97 5.52
CA LEU A 229 14.93 2.06 6.48
C LEU A 229 15.98 3.08 6.06
N TYR A 230 15.58 4.33 5.97
CA TYR A 230 16.45 5.46 5.65
C TYR A 230 16.38 6.52 6.74
N ARG A 231 17.38 7.41 6.72
CA ARG A 231 17.31 8.70 7.40
C ARG A 231 17.76 9.84 6.49
N VAL A 232 17.26 11.03 6.77
CA VAL A 232 17.66 12.29 6.14
C VAL A 232 17.75 13.39 7.20
N GLY A 233 18.68 14.33 7.02
CA GLY A 233 18.82 15.48 7.94
C GLY A 233 17.63 16.44 7.85
N ASP A 234 17.28 17.09 8.97
CA ASP A 234 16.33 18.21 9.03
C ASP A 234 17.00 19.58 8.73
N LEU A 235 16.29 20.72 8.78
CA LEU A 235 16.85 22.03 8.41
C LEU A 235 18.15 22.40 9.13
N ASN A 236 18.32 21.92 10.37
CA ASN A 236 19.48 22.19 11.21
C ASN A 236 20.51 21.05 11.14
N GLY A 237 20.23 19.98 10.39
CA GLY A 237 21.16 18.89 10.13
C GLY A 237 22.28 19.26 9.15
N THR A 238 23.21 18.33 8.97
CA THR A 238 24.37 18.48 8.07
C THR A 238 23.94 18.63 6.60
N SER A 239 24.55 19.61 5.92
CA SER A 239 24.45 19.81 4.47
C SER A 239 25.69 19.21 3.79
N PRO A 240 25.57 18.48 2.67
CA PRO A 240 24.35 18.21 1.90
C PRO A 240 23.42 17.19 2.57
N ARG A 241 22.11 17.34 2.33
CA ARG A 241 21.11 16.33 2.74
C ARG A 241 21.30 15.09 1.87
N VAL A 242 21.90 14.06 2.44
CA VAL A 242 22.04 12.75 1.79
C VAL A 242 21.02 11.79 2.40
N ASN A 243 20.31 11.07 1.54
CA ASN A 243 19.41 10.00 1.95
C ASN A 243 20.26 8.77 2.31
N GLU A 244 20.41 8.50 3.60
CA GLU A 244 21.25 7.41 4.07
C GLU A 244 20.41 6.17 4.33
N CYS A 245 20.76 5.06 3.68
CA CYS A 245 20.09 3.80 3.90
C CYS A 245 20.71 3.03 5.06
N LEU A 246 19.90 2.70 6.06
CA LEU A 246 20.33 2.03 7.30
C LEU A 246 20.22 0.51 7.22
N THR A 247 19.44 -0.03 6.28
CA THR A 247 19.21 -1.49 6.14
C THR A 247 19.61 -2.04 4.77
N CYS A 248 20.12 -1.19 3.88
CA CYS A 248 20.64 -1.62 2.59
C CYS A 248 21.91 -2.45 2.77
N GLY A 249 22.16 -3.38 1.85
CA GLY A 249 23.40 -4.16 1.84
C GLY A 249 24.64 -3.30 1.51
N PRO A 250 25.86 -3.80 1.78
CA PRO A 250 27.12 -3.09 1.53
C PRO A 250 27.30 -2.57 0.08
N ASN A 251 26.60 -3.18 -0.88
CA ASN A 251 26.66 -2.85 -2.31
C ASN A 251 25.66 -1.77 -2.75
N ASP A 252 24.71 -1.37 -1.90
CA ASP A 252 23.69 -0.37 -2.25
C ASP A 252 24.11 1.06 -1.83
N ALA A 253 25.12 1.19 -0.95
CA ALA A 253 25.72 2.45 -0.54
C ALA A 253 26.99 2.82 -1.36
N ARG A 254 27.44 1.95 -2.26
CA ARG A 254 28.65 2.16 -3.09
C ARG A 254 28.43 1.64 -4.51
N ARG A 255 28.60 2.52 -5.50
CA ARG A 255 28.89 2.12 -6.89
C ARG A 255 30.10 1.18 -6.89
N VAL A 256 29.93 -0.12 -7.13
CA VAL A 256 31.00 -0.98 -7.64
C VAL A 256 30.44 -2.08 -8.55
N THR A 257 31.09 -2.16 -9.70
CA THR A 257 30.99 -3.12 -10.80
C THR A 257 31.27 -4.57 -10.39
N ASN A 258 30.53 -5.49 -11.03
CA ASN A 258 30.80 -6.92 -11.25
C ASN A 258 30.88 -7.84 -10.02
N TRP A 259 29.87 -8.71 -9.89
CA TRP A 259 29.94 -9.94 -9.11
C TRP A 259 29.99 -11.13 -10.07
N THR A 260 31.11 -11.84 -10.07
CA THR A 260 31.23 -13.19 -10.64
C THR A 260 30.97 -14.21 -9.55
N GLU A 261 30.14 -15.21 -9.88
CA GLU A 261 29.90 -16.41 -9.09
C GLU A 261 31.20 -17.21 -8.92
N GLU A 262 31.55 -17.61 -7.69
CA GLU A 262 32.18 -18.91 -7.48
C GLU A 262 32.26 -19.35 -6.01
N SER A 263 31.86 -20.61 -5.82
CA SER A 263 32.30 -21.59 -4.81
C SER A 263 31.71 -21.55 -3.38
N GLY A 264 31.22 -22.73 -2.98
CA GLY A 264 30.61 -22.98 -1.67
C GLY A 264 31.55 -23.62 -0.65
N HIS A 265 31.28 -23.34 0.62
CA HIS A 265 31.49 -24.22 1.77
C HIS A 265 30.75 -23.62 2.97
N HIS A 266 29.75 -24.32 3.52
CA HIS A 266 28.98 -23.84 4.68
C HIS A 266 29.71 -24.18 5.98
N THR A 267 30.36 -23.20 6.58
CA THR A 267 30.66 -23.18 8.02
C THR A 267 29.72 -22.20 8.71
N VAL A 268 29.00 -22.66 9.73
CA VAL A 268 28.18 -21.83 10.64
C VAL A 268 29.13 -20.93 11.44
N SER A 269 29.48 -19.79 10.86
CA SER A 269 30.08 -18.65 11.56
C SER A 269 29.04 -17.53 11.65
N GLN A 270 29.22 -16.61 12.58
CA GLN A 270 28.43 -15.39 12.73
C GLN A 270 28.59 -14.46 11.52
N GLY A 271 28.10 -14.89 10.37
CA GLY A 271 28.00 -14.10 9.17
C GLY A 271 26.95 -13.01 9.34
N PRO A 272 27.02 -11.93 8.54
CA PRO A 272 25.99 -10.92 8.51
C PRO A 272 24.63 -11.61 8.25
N PRO A 273 23.55 -11.15 8.89
CA PRO A 273 22.22 -11.66 8.59
C PRO A 273 21.98 -11.54 7.08
N PRO A 274 21.23 -12.48 6.49
CA PRO A 274 20.91 -12.42 5.07
C PRO A 274 20.29 -11.07 4.69
N PRO A 275 20.48 -10.59 3.45
CA PRO A 275 20.08 -9.25 3.06
C PRO A 275 18.56 -9.11 3.23
N CYS A 276 18.16 -8.34 4.24
CA CYS A 276 16.77 -8.01 4.43
C CYS A 276 16.33 -7.08 3.30
N LEU A 277 15.39 -7.53 2.47
CA LEU A 277 14.90 -6.74 1.34
C LEU A 277 13.56 -6.07 1.65
N PHE A 278 12.87 -6.54 2.69
CA PHE A 278 11.61 -5.98 3.12
C PHE A 278 11.64 -5.72 4.63
N THR A 279 11.89 -4.48 5.01
CA THR A 279 11.95 -4.07 6.40
C THR A 279 10.73 -3.26 6.85
N ASN A 280 10.40 -3.42 8.13
CA ASN A 280 9.60 -2.49 8.90
C ASN A 280 10.40 -2.02 10.13
N ALA A 281 10.07 -0.85 10.68
CA ALA A 281 10.68 -0.36 11.89
C ALA A 281 9.69 0.42 12.77
N ILE A 282 9.81 0.24 14.08
CA ILE A 282 8.98 0.89 15.10
C ILE A 282 9.90 1.61 16.09
N PHE A 283 9.82 2.93 16.14
CA PHE A 283 10.68 3.74 17.00
C PHE A 283 10.12 3.89 18.41
N SER A 284 11.02 3.89 19.39
CA SER A 284 10.73 4.42 20.72
C SER A 284 10.27 5.89 20.65
N PRO A 285 9.54 6.41 21.66
CA PRO A 285 8.99 7.77 21.61
C PRO A 285 9.99 8.89 21.32
N ARG A 286 11.25 8.75 21.79
CA ARG A 286 12.35 9.71 21.55
C ARG A 286 13.26 9.34 20.38
N ALA A 287 12.87 8.36 19.57
CA ALA A 287 13.64 7.85 18.44
C ALA A 287 15.06 7.31 18.75
N ARG A 288 15.44 7.11 20.03
CA ARG A 288 16.76 6.58 20.41
C ARG A 288 16.94 5.12 19.99
N TYR A 289 15.95 4.29 20.30
CA TYR A 289 15.91 2.88 19.94
C TYR A 289 14.79 2.63 18.92
N LEU A 290 14.97 1.59 18.12
CA LEU A 290 13.94 1.06 17.24
C LEU A 290 13.88 -0.47 17.30
N VAL A 291 12.68 -1.00 17.12
CA VAL A 291 12.44 -2.41 16.77
C VAL A 291 12.52 -2.49 15.25
N HIS A 292 13.51 -3.21 14.73
CA HIS A 292 13.70 -3.49 13.32
C HIS A 292 13.14 -4.88 13.01
N GLU A 293 12.12 -4.92 12.16
CA GLU A 293 11.45 -6.14 11.71
C GLU A 293 11.89 -6.43 10.27
N CYS A 294 12.77 -7.42 10.11
CA CYS A 294 13.03 -7.97 8.80
C CYS A 294 11.92 -8.96 8.45
N LEU A 295 11.13 -8.67 7.42
CA LEU A 295 9.96 -9.47 7.03
C LEU A 295 10.22 -10.36 5.80
N GLY A 296 11.38 -10.20 5.14
CA GLY A 296 11.74 -11.03 4.00
C GLY A 296 13.05 -10.60 3.32
N PRO A 297 13.59 -11.45 2.43
CA PRO A 297 12.95 -12.63 1.84
C PRO A 297 13.02 -13.90 2.71
N ASP A 298 13.91 -13.94 3.69
CA ASP A 298 14.04 -15.05 4.62
C ASP A 298 12.98 -15.02 5.72
N PRO A 299 12.83 -16.12 6.50
CA PRO A 299 11.95 -16.14 7.67
C PRO A 299 12.18 -14.92 8.57
N PRO A 300 11.10 -14.24 9.02
CA PRO A 300 11.22 -12.95 9.67
C PRO A 300 12.14 -12.94 10.89
N VAL A 301 12.88 -11.85 11.07
CA VAL A 301 13.75 -11.64 12.23
C VAL A 301 13.47 -10.27 12.82
N VAL A 302 13.28 -10.21 14.13
CA VAL A 302 13.03 -8.98 14.87
C VAL A 302 14.23 -8.66 15.74
N THR A 303 14.73 -7.43 15.63
CA THR A 303 15.94 -6.96 16.32
C THR A 303 15.70 -5.62 17.01
N LEU A 304 16.33 -5.41 18.15
CA LEU A 304 16.40 -4.11 18.82
C LEU A 304 17.68 -3.41 18.39
N VAL A 305 17.56 -2.17 17.92
CA VAL A 305 18.67 -1.37 17.37
C VAL A 305 18.78 -0.04 18.12
N ASP A 306 20.00 0.38 18.45
CA ASP A 306 20.29 1.71 18.97
C ASP A 306 20.53 2.67 17.80
N ALA A 307 19.47 3.35 17.35
CA ALA A 307 19.52 4.28 16.24
C ALA A 307 20.46 5.47 16.51
N GLY A 308 20.66 5.83 17.78
CA GLY A 308 21.54 6.92 18.18
C GLY A 308 23.02 6.53 18.25
N ALA A 309 23.37 5.26 18.07
CA ALA A 309 24.74 4.80 17.91
C ALA A 309 25.23 4.89 16.45
N ILE A 310 24.30 4.92 15.48
CA ILE A 310 24.61 4.90 14.05
C ILE A 310 25.23 6.24 13.61
N VAL A 311 26.49 6.22 13.21
CA VAL A 311 27.23 7.40 12.73
C VAL A 311 27.04 7.57 11.22
N ALA A 312 26.96 8.81 10.73
CA ALA A 312 26.77 9.11 9.31
C ALA A 312 28.00 8.74 8.47
N THR A 313 27.79 8.04 7.37
CA THR A 313 28.86 7.72 6.42
C THR A 313 29.07 8.85 5.41
N SER A 314 29.87 9.86 5.71
CA SER A 314 30.45 10.74 4.68
C SER A 314 31.78 11.34 5.13
N SER A 315 32.84 11.00 4.39
CA SER A 315 34.08 11.73 4.05
C SER A 315 34.79 12.73 4.99
N ASP A 316 34.28 13.08 6.17
CA ASP A 316 34.91 14.05 7.10
C ASP A 316 35.20 13.43 8.48
N ALA A 317 35.45 12.13 8.53
CA ALA A 317 36.14 11.53 9.68
C ALA A 317 37.64 11.87 9.65
N HIS A 318 38.00 13.16 9.59
CA HIS A 318 39.17 13.65 10.33
C HIS A 318 38.77 13.78 11.80
N VAL A 319 38.43 12.64 12.41
CA VAL A 319 38.53 12.52 13.86
C VAL A 319 40.02 12.51 14.14
N SER A 320 40.53 13.65 14.60
CA SER A 320 41.79 13.71 15.32
C SER A 320 41.66 12.80 16.54
N LEU A 321 42.04 11.53 16.36
CA LEU A 321 42.30 10.60 17.45
C LEU A 321 43.44 11.21 18.27
N SER A 322 43.09 11.90 19.36
CA SER A 322 44.05 12.16 20.43
C SER A 322 44.39 10.82 21.05
N SER A 323 45.54 10.29 20.67
CA SER A 323 46.12 9.04 21.13
C SER A 323 46.52 9.14 22.60
N THR A 324 45.58 8.92 23.50
CA THR A 324 45.84 8.46 24.88
C THR A 324 44.58 7.82 25.43
N ASP A 325 44.37 6.54 25.10
CA ASP A 325 43.98 5.56 26.10
C ASP A 325 44.25 4.15 25.56
N THR A 326 45.27 3.53 26.14
CA THR A 326 45.60 2.12 25.98
C THR A 326 44.68 1.30 26.87
N LEU A 327 43.75 0.53 26.27
CA LEU A 327 43.28 -0.79 26.70
C LEU A 327 42.16 -1.31 25.75
N GLY A 328 42.53 -2.24 24.86
CA GLY A 328 41.68 -3.32 24.30
C GLY A 328 40.30 -3.00 23.70
N GLY A 329 40.24 -2.90 22.36
CA GLY A 329 39.00 -3.07 21.58
C GLY A 329 38.80 -2.01 20.50
N SER A 330 39.37 -2.18 19.32
CA SER A 330 39.10 -1.33 18.15
C SER A 330 37.71 -1.65 17.57
N SER A 331 36.63 -1.19 18.22
CA SER A 331 35.29 -1.24 17.63
C SER A 331 35.08 0.00 16.76
N THR A 332 35.07 -0.18 15.44
CA THR A 332 34.60 0.86 14.51
C THR A 332 33.16 1.23 14.87
N PRO A 333 32.79 2.53 14.89
CA PRO A 333 31.43 2.94 15.18
C PRO A 333 30.46 2.35 14.14
N PRO A 334 29.24 1.95 14.55
CA PRO A 334 28.30 1.32 13.66
C PRO A 334 27.80 2.32 12.62
N THR A 335 27.71 1.86 11.37
CA THR A 335 27.33 2.68 10.20
C THR A 335 25.94 2.35 9.67
N ASN A 336 25.34 1.25 10.14
CA ASN A 336 24.04 0.77 9.72
C ASN A 336 23.28 0.10 10.88
N ALA A 337 22.00 -0.21 10.64
CA ALA A 337 21.13 -0.79 11.66
C ALA A 337 21.56 -2.20 12.10
N TYR A 338 22.24 -2.96 11.25
CA TYR A 338 22.72 -4.30 11.59
C TYR A 338 23.90 -4.25 12.56
N GLU A 339 24.82 -3.29 12.36
CA GLU A 339 25.97 -3.06 13.25
C GLU A 339 25.56 -2.42 14.58
N ALA A 340 24.53 -1.57 14.59
CA ALA A 340 23.99 -0.94 15.79
C ALA A 340 22.98 -1.82 16.56
N ARG A 341 22.93 -3.12 16.27
CA ARG A 341 22.03 -4.07 16.94
C ARG A 341 22.42 -4.26 18.41
N VAL A 342 21.46 -4.02 19.29
CA VAL A 342 21.59 -4.22 20.74
C VAL A 342 21.21 -5.66 21.13
N ALA A 343 20.09 -6.15 20.59
CA ALA A 343 19.57 -7.47 20.90
C ALA A 343 18.78 -8.05 19.72
N ILE A 344 18.66 -9.38 19.68
CA ILE A 344 17.72 -10.08 18.81
C ILE A 344 16.49 -10.40 19.65
N LEU A 345 15.32 -9.96 19.21
CA LEU A 345 14.05 -10.17 19.90
C LEU A 345 13.37 -11.46 19.46
N ASP A 346 13.44 -11.79 18.17
CA ASP A 346 12.91 -13.03 17.61
C ASP A 346 13.69 -13.42 16.34
N THR A 347 14.12 -14.68 16.25
CA THR A 347 14.85 -15.26 15.10
C THR A 347 13.98 -16.15 14.22
N ASN A 348 12.78 -16.53 14.70
CA ASN A 348 11.93 -17.54 14.10
C ASN A 348 12.65 -18.87 13.79
N ASP A 349 13.55 -19.31 14.69
CA ASP A 349 14.41 -20.49 14.47
C ASP A 349 13.62 -21.77 14.16
N LYS A 350 12.49 -22.00 14.85
CA LYS A 350 11.62 -23.17 14.60
C LYS A 350 11.07 -23.18 13.17
N LEU A 351 10.65 -22.00 12.66
CA LEU A 351 10.16 -21.87 11.30
C LEU A 351 11.31 -22.07 10.31
N ARG A 352 12.48 -21.52 10.59
CA ARG A 352 13.68 -21.69 9.76
C ARG A 352 14.11 -23.14 9.65
N GLU A 353 14.15 -23.86 10.77
CA GLU A 353 14.43 -25.30 10.81
C GLU A 353 13.40 -26.08 9.98
N HIS A 354 12.12 -25.78 10.16
CA HIS A 354 11.05 -26.45 9.41
C HIS A 354 11.15 -26.20 7.89
N LEU A 355 11.42 -24.96 7.48
CA LEU A 355 11.58 -24.60 6.08
C LEU A 355 12.88 -25.15 5.48
N SER A 356 13.95 -25.31 6.28
CA SER A 356 15.21 -25.90 5.81
C SER A 356 15.06 -27.37 5.40
N ALA A 357 14.05 -28.06 5.93
CA ALA A 357 13.69 -29.42 5.55
C ALA A 357 12.78 -29.49 4.30
N MET A 358 12.34 -28.35 3.76
CA MET A 358 11.44 -28.28 2.60
C MET A 358 12.16 -27.81 1.34
N ALA A 359 11.75 -28.35 0.20
CA ALA A 359 12.17 -27.84 -1.10
C ALA A 359 11.33 -26.59 -1.46
N LEU A 360 11.85 -25.41 -1.13
CA LEU A 360 11.20 -24.14 -1.45
C LEU A 360 11.33 -23.78 -2.94
N PRO A 361 10.35 -23.05 -3.51
CA PRO A 361 10.41 -22.65 -4.90
C PRO A 361 11.57 -21.68 -5.14
N GLN A 362 12.16 -21.74 -6.33
CA GLN A 362 13.14 -20.76 -6.77
C GLN A 362 12.42 -19.47 -7.17
N VAL A 363 12.83 -18.33 -6.62
CA VAL A 363 12.19 -17.03 -6.91
C VAL A 363 13.03 -16.24 -7.90
N LYS A 364 12.45 -15.87 -9.05
CA LYS A 364 13.08 -15.03 -10.07
C LYS A 364 12.31 -13.73 -10.20
N THR A 365 13.00 -12.59 -10.23
CA THR A 365 12.38 -11.27 -10.44
C THR A 365 13.07 -10.53 -11.56
N PHE A 366 12.30 -9.95 -12.48
CA PHE A 366 12.78 -9.21 -13.64
C PHE A 366 11.70 -8.26 -14.16
N GLN A 367 12.04 -7.46 -15.18
CA GLN A 367 11.12 -6.50 -15.79
C GLN A 367 10.75 -6.92 -17.19
N VAL A 368 9.50 -6.65 -17.58
CA VAL A 368 9.00 -6.83 -18.94
C VAL A 368 8.50 -5.48 -19.43
N GLU A 369 8.94 -5.08 -20.61
CA GLU A 369 8.44 -3.87 -21.26
C GLU A 369 7.00 -4.09 -21.73
N VAL A 370 6.12 -3.14 -21.42
CA VAL A 370 4.74 -3.08 -21.89
C VAL A 370 4.54 -1.81 -22.73
N GLU A 371 3.34 -1.61 -23.27
CA GLU A 371 3.06 -0.50 -24.18
C GLU A 371 3.48 0.88 -23.61
N ASN A 372 3.86 1.79 -24.51
CA ASN A 372 4.20 3.18 -24.20
C ASN A 372 5.42 3.38 -23.26
N GLY A 373 6.37 2.44 -23.27
CA GLY A 373 7.64 2.55 -22.55
C GLY A 373 7.52 2.36 -21.04
N TYR A 374 6.45 1.70 -20.58
CA TYR A 374 6.31 1.26 -19.20
C TYR A 374 6.98 -0.10 -19.00
N HIS A 375 7.41 -0.39 -17.78
CA HIS A 375 7.99 -1.68 -17.41
C HIS A 375 7.18 -2.30 -16.26
N ALA A 376 6.64 -3.49 -16.49
CA ALA A 376 5.98 -4.28 -15.47
C ALA A 376 7.02 -5.08 -14.67
N GLN A 377 6.91 -5.13 -13.34
CA GLN A 377 7.72 -6.02 -12.52
C GLN A 377 7.11 -7.41 -12.53
N VAL A 378 7.92 -8.43 -12.74
CA VAL A 378 7.49 -9.84 -12.74
C VAL A 378 8.25 -10.58 -11.66
N ARG A 379 7.52 -11.33 -10.83
CA ARG A 379 8.07 -12.31 -9.90
C ARG A 379 7.53 -13.69 -10.24
N LEU A 380 8.43 -14.65 -10.47
CA LEU A 380 8.11 -16.05 -10.71
C LEU A 380 8.53 -16.89 -9.50
N HIS A 381 7.66 -17.78 -9.07
CA HIS A 381 8.00 -18.91 -8.21
C HIS A 381 8.07 -20.15 -9.09
N LEU A 382 9.27 -20.69 -9.22
CA LEU A 382 9.58 -21.85 -10.05
C LEU A 382 9.68 -23.10 -9.16
N PRO A 383 9.33 -24.29 -9.68
CA PRO A 383 9.56 -25.54 -8.96
C PRO A 383 11.03 -25.70 -8.51
N PRO A 384 11.31 -26.27 -7.32
CA PRO A 384 12.65 -26.31 -6.73
C PRO A 384 13.72 -26.98 -7.60
N GLY A 385 13.33 -27.95 -8.43
CA GLY A 385 14.21 -28.69 -9.33
C GLY A 385 14.23 -28.18 -10.77
N LEU A 386 13.50 -27.12 -11.11
CA LEU A 386 13.41 -26.62 -12.48
C LEU A 386 14.79 -26.12 -12.95
N ARG A 387 15.18 -26.56 -14.15
CA ARG A 387 16.38 -26.12 -14.85
C ARG A 387 15.97 -25.52 -16.20
N GLU A 388 16.36 -24.27 -16.44
CA GLU A 388 15.87 -23.50 -17.61
C GLU A 388 16.28 -24.08 -18.97
N TYR A 389 17.28 -24.96 -19.00
CA TYR A 389 17.79 -25.63 -20.20
C TYR A 389 17.12 -26.99 -20.49
N GLU A 390 16.30 -27.50 -19.58
CA GLU A 390 15.58 -28.77 -19.78
C GLU A 390 14.30 -28.53 -20.58
N GLU A 391 13.93 -29.47 -21.45
CA GLU A 391 12.72 -29.38 -22.32
C GLU A 391 11.41 -29.63 -21.56
N MET A 392 11.43 -29.60 -20.22
CA MET A 392 10.24 -29.82 -19.39
C MET A 392 9.44 -28.53 -19.25
N THR A 393 8.16 -28.58 -19.63
CA THR A 393 7.20 -27.47 -19.49
C THR A 393 6.34 -27.62 -18.24
N PHE A 394 5.98 -26.49 -17.64
CA PHE A 394 5.16 -26.43 -16.43
C PHE A 394 3.97 -25.47 -16.62
N PRO A 395 2.79 -25.79 -16.08
CA PRO A 395 1.64 -24.89 -16.14
C PRO A 395 1.90 -23.57 -15.41
N LEU A 396 1.38 -22.46 -15.95
CA LEU A 396 1.57 -21.12 -15.40
C LEU A 396 0.28 -20.58 -14.76
N VAL A 397 0.37 -20.12 -13.51
CA VAL A 397 -0.72 -19.47 -12.79
C VAL A 397 -0.36 -18.02 -12.50
N LEU A 398 -1.10 -17.08 -13.09
CA LEU A 398 -1.00 -15.66 -12.77
C LEU A 398 -1.82 -15.33 -11.50
N GLN A 399 -1.28 -14.46 -10.64
CA GLN A 399 -1.88 -14.03 -9.39
C GLN A 399 -1.78 -12.51 -9.12
N TRP A 400 -2.78 -12.02 -8.38
CA TRP A 400 -2.80 -10.76 -7.63
C TRP A 400 -2.83 -10.99 -6.10
N GLY A 401 -1.75 -10.72 -5.33
CA GLY A 401 -1.69 -10.79 -3.84
C GLY A 401 -0.53 -11.63 -3.25
N VAL A 402 -0.63 -12.16 -2.01
CA VAL A 402 0.30 -13.19 -1.44
C VAL A 402 -0.50 -14.39 -0.94
N ASP A 403 -0.19 -15.62 -1.34
CA ASP A 403 -1.02 -16.80 -1.03
C ASP A 403 -0.29 -18.16 -1.25
N TRP A 404 -1.03 -19.29 -1.26
CA TRP A 404 -0.69 -20.69 -1.54
C TRP A 404 0.21 -20.99 -2.76
N GLY A 405 0.68 -19.98 -3.49
CA GLY A 405 1.57 -20.10 -4.65
C GLY A 405 2.85 -20.86 -4.34
N THR A 406 3.39 -20.72 -3.12
CA THR A 406 4.54 -21.52 -2.65
C THR A 406 4.26 -23.02 -2.71
N TYR A 407 3.06 -23.45 -2.31
CA TYR A 407 2.66 -24.86 -2.36
C TYR A 407 2.43 -25.32 -3.81
N LEU A 408 1.81 -24.49 -4.65
CA LEU A 408 1.62 -24.82 -6.06
C LEU A 408 2.95 -25.02 -6.78
N ALA A 409 3.92 -24.14 -6.54
CA ALA A 409 5.24 -24.24 -7.15
C ALA A 409 6.07 -25.39 -6.58
N SER A 410 6.11 -25.54 -5.26
CA SER A 410 6.91 -26.57 -4.59
C SER A 410 6.35 -27.99 -4.75
N CYS A 411 5.05 -28.17 -4.53
CA CYS A 411 4.45 -29.51 -4.39
C CYS A 411 3.63 -29.94 -5.62
N ARG A 412 3.21 -29.01 -6.48
CA ARG A 412 2.34 -29.30 -7.63
C ARG A 412 3.00 -29.00 -8.98
N ASN A 413 4.25 -28.54 -8.99
CA ASN A 413 5.02 -28.23 -10.18
C ASN A 413 4.33 -27.20 -11.10
N PHE A 414 3.76 -26.15 -10.51
CA PHE A 414 3.28 -24.99 -11.26
C PHE A 414 4.32 -23.87 -11.26
N ILE A 415 4.38 -23.09 -12.33
CA ILE A 415 5.00 -21.76 -12.28
C ILE A 415 3.95 -20.80 -11.76
N TYR A 416 4.30 -20.02 -10.77
CA TYR A 416 3.40 -19.02 -10.21
C TYR A 416 3.95 -17.62 -10.46
N ALA A 417 3.19 -16.79 -11.18
CA ALA A 417 3.60 -15.46 -11.59
C ALA A 417 2.82 -14.37 -10.86
N GLN A 418 3.53 -13.35 -10.40
CA GLN A 418 3.00 -12.10 -9.90
C GLN A 418 3.52 -10.97 -10.80
N VAL A 419 2.63 -10.06 -11.19
CA VAL A 419 2.94 -9.01 -12.16
C VAL A 419 2.40 -7.67 -11.67
N ASP A 420 3.30 -6.70 -11.49
CA ASP A 420 2.97 -5.32 -11.16
C ASP A 420 3.03 -4.46 -12.44
N GLY A 421 1.88 -4.30 -13.10
CA GLY A 421 1.69 -3.43 -14.27
C GLY A 421 1.24 -2.01 -13.91
N ARG A 422 0.77 -1.24 -14.89
CA ARG A 422 0.18 0.09 -14.65
C ARG A 422 -0.98 0.01 -13.66
N GLY A 423 -1.11 1.01 -12.81
CA GLY A 423 -2.00 1.01 -11.64
C GLY A 423 -1.36 0.52 -10.34
N SER A 424 -0.22 -0.17 -10.42
CA SER A 424 0.53 -0.60 -9.23
C SER A 424 1.22 0.59 -8.55
N GLY A 425 1.28 0.57 -7.21
CA GLY A 425 1.90 1.62 -6.41
C GLY A 425 3.42 1.52 -6.31
N PHE A 426 4.02 2.44 -5.55
CA PHE A 426 5.45 2.46 -5.20
C PHE A 426 6.41 2.69 -6.37
N GLN A 427 5.88 3.20 -7.48
CA GLN A 427 6.60 3.50 -8.73
C GLN A 427 6.24 4.89 -9.27
N GLY A 428 5.73 5.78 -8.40
CA GLY A 428 5.35 7.15 -8.75
C GLY A 428 3.95 7.28 -9.36
N ASP A 429 3.47 8.53 -9.37
CA ASP A 429 2.10 8.88 -9.77
C ASP A 429 1.81 8.54 -11.24
N ARG A 430 2.84 8.58 -12.09
CA ARG A 430 2.70 8.26 -13.51
C ARG A 430 2.24 6.82 -13.70
N MET A 431 2.80 5.86 -12.97
CA MET A 431 2.38 4.46 -13.05
C MET A 431 1.06 4.22 -12.31
N LEU A 432 0.91 4.83 -11.14
CA LEU A 432 -0.26 4.66 -10.27
C LEU A 432 -1.55 5.16 -10.92
N HIS A 433 -1.55 6.37 -11.50
CA HIS A 433 -2.78 7.01 -11.98
C HIS A 433 -3.20 6.58 -13.40
N GLU A 434 -2.48 5.67 -14.05
CA GLU A 434 -2.89 5.17 -15.38
C GLU A 434 -4.26 4.49 -15.36
N ILE A 435 -4.68 3.90 -14.25
CA ILE A 435 -6.01 3.28 -14.11
C ILE A 435 -7.13 4.28 -13.80
N SER A 436 -6.81 5.57 -13.63
CA SER A 436 -7.76 6.62 -13.26
C SER A 436 -8.95 6.66 -14.23
N ARG A 437 -10.14 6.48 -13.67
CA ARG A 437 -11.46 6.47 -14.32
C ARG A 437 -11.71 5.31 -15.28
N ARG A 438 -10.84 4.31 -15.30
CA ARG A 438 -10.88 3.20 -16.25
C ARG A 438 -10.38 1.89 -15.61
N LEU A 439 -10.84 1.58 -14.40
CA LEU A 439 -10.61 0.24 -13.82
C LEU A 439 -11.12 -0.85 -14.78
N GLY A 440 -10.44 -1.98 -14.83
CA GLY A 440 -10.68 -3.10 -15.74
C GLY A 440 -10.15 -2.89 -17.15
N SER A 441 -9.24 -1.93 -17.38
CA SER A 441 -8.73 -1.61 -18.71
C SER A 441 -7.23 -1.86 -18.85
N ILE A 442 -6.41 -0.87 -18.53
CA ILE A 442 -5.00 -0.85 -18.89
C ILE A 442 -4.18 -1.88 -18.11
N GLU A 443 -4.53 -2.09 -16.85
CA GLU A 443 -3.95 -3.11 -16.00
C GLU A 443 -4.29 -4.52 -16.51
N ILE A 444 -5.47 -4.72 -17.10
CA ILE A 444 -5.87 -6.00 -17.71
C ILE A 444 -5.04 -6.28 -18.96
N VAL A 445 -4.84 -5.26 -19.79
CA VAL A 445 -3.98 -5.34 -20.98
C VAL A 445 -2.54 -5.68 -20.60
N ASP A 446 -1.99 -5.02 -19.56
CA ASP A 446 -0.63 -5.28 -19.09
C ASP A 446 -0.47 -6.73 -18.60
N GLN A 447 -1.43 -7.26 -17.85
CA GLN A 447 -1.40 -8.66 -17.40
C GLN A 447 -1.39 -9.63 -18.58
N ILE A 448 -2.26 -9.43 -19.57
CA ILE A 448 -2.32 -10.29 -20.76
C ILE A 448 -1.03 -10.19 -21.56
N ALA A 449 -0.48 -8.99 -21.76
CA ALA A 449 0.75 -8.76 -22.50
C ALA A 449 1.96 -9.44 -21.85
N VAL A 450 2.12 -9.27 -20.53
CA VAL A 450 3.21 -9.90 -19.78
C VAL A 450 3.09 -11.42 -19.82
N ILE A 451 1.91 -11.99 -19.55
CA ILE A 451 1.75 -13.46 -19.60
C ILE A 451 1.95 -14.01 -21.01
N THR A 452 1.53 -13.28 -22.05
CA THR A 452 1.83 -13.63 -23.45
C THR A 452 3.34 -13.69 -23.68
N TYR A 453 4.07 -12.67 -23.22
CA TYR A 453 5.53 -12.64 -23.30
C TYR A 453 6.17 -13.83 -22.59
N LEU A 454 5.74 -14.15 -21.36
CA LEU A 454 6.26 -15.27 -20.59
C LEU A 454 5.99 -16.61 -21.30
N ARG A 455 4.76 -16.83 -21.75
CA ARG A 455 4.35 -18.04 -22.48
C ARG A 455 5.17 -18.26 -23.75
N ASP A 456 5.47 -17.18 -24.48
CA ASP A 456 6.10 -17.29 -25.79
C ASP A 456 7.63 -17.33 -25.74
N ASN A 457 8.26 -16.73 -24.71
CA ASN A 457 9.71 -16.61 -24.60
C ASN A 457 10.35 -17.57 -23.58
N LEU A 458 9.61 -18.01 -22.56
CA LEU A 458 10.15 -18.94 -21.57
C LEU A 458 9.82 -20.38 -21.99
N LYS A 459 10.86 -21.13 -22.41
CA LYS A 459 10.72 -22.50 -22.94
C LYS A 459 10.09 -23.49 -21.95
N PHE A 460 10.23 -23.21 -20.65
CA PHE A 460 9.71 -24.04 -19.58
C PHE A 460 8.25 -23.73 -19.19
N VAL A 461 7.58 -22.78 -19.88
CA VAL A 461 6.14 -22.51 -19.70
C VAL A 461 5.32 -23.37 -20.65
N ASP A 462 4.35 -24.11 -20.11
CA ASP A 462 3.37 -24.84 -20.90
C ASP A 462 2.36 -23.87 -21.55
N LYS A 463 2.35 -23.83 -22.88
CA LYS A 463 1.52 -22.92 -23.67
C LYS A 463 0.04 -23.28 -23.65
N GLU A 464 -0.31 -24.54 -23.36
CA GLU A 464 -1.70 -25.02 -23.35
C GLU A 464 -2.36 -24.87 -21.96
N HIS A 465 -1.55 -24.78 -20.90
CA HIS A 465 -2.00 -24.78 -19.51
C HIS A 465 -1.63 -23.49 -18.77
N VAL A 466 -2.27 -22.39 -19.16
CA VAL A 466 -2.16 -21.10 -18.47
C VAL A 466 -3.47 -20.75 -17.78
N ALA A 467 -3.38 -20.39 -16.50
CA ALA A 467 -4.51 -20.05 -15.66
C ALA A 467 -4.32 -18.69 -14.98
N VAL A 468 -5.44 -18.04 -14.66
CA VAL A 468 -5.45 -16.80 -13.86
C VAL A 468 -6.32 -16.97 -12.63
N TRP A 469 -5.90 -16.40 -11.51
CA TRP A 469 -6.80 -16.31 -10.36
C TRP A 469 -6.61 -15.03 -9.56
N GLY A 470 -7.65 -14.65 -8.81
CA GLY A 470 -7.56 -13.55 -7.86
C GLY A 470 -8.74 -13.45 -6.91
N TRP A 471 -8.56 -12.62 -5.87
CA TRP A 471 -9.54 -12.35 -4.82
C TRP A 471 -9.95 -10.86 -4.84
N SER A 472 -11.23 -10.54 -4.64
CA SER A 472 -11.73 -9.17 -4.51
C SER A 472 -11.50 -8.39 -5.80
N TYR A 473 -10.74 -7.30 -5.77
CA TYR A 473 -10.26 -6.64 -6.98
C TYR A 473 -9.52 -7.60 -7.91
N GLY A 474 -8.69 -8.50 -7.36
CA GLY A 474 -8.02 -9.53 -8.16
C GLY A 474 -9.01 -10.51 -8.79
N GLY A 475 -10.15 -10.76 -8.14
CA GLY A 475 -11.23 -11.59 -8.68
C GLY A 475 -11.94 -10.90 -9.85
N PHE A 476 -12.16 -9.59 -9.74
CA PHE A 476 -12.60 -8.74 -10.84
C PHE A 476 -11.61 -8.80 -12.01
N ALA A 477 -10.33 -8.57 -11.73
CA ALA A 477 -9.26 -8.58 -12.74
C ALA A 477 -9.15 -9.95 -13.42
N ALA A 478 -9.22 -11.06 -12.67
CA ALA A 478 -9.19 -12.41 -13.23
C ALA A 478 -10.36 -12.66 -14.19
N ALA A 479 -11.57 -12.25 -13.84
CA ALA A 479 -12.73 -12.37 -14.71
C ALA A 479 -12.62 -11.47 -15.96
N MET A 480 -12.14 -10.24 -15.80
CA MET A 480 -11.90 -9.30 -16.91
C MET A 480 -10.80 -9.79 -17.86
N ILE A 481 -9.71 -10.37 -17.33
CA ILE A 481 -8.66 -11.01 -18.12
C ILE A 481 -9.27 -12.13 -18.97
N LEU A 482 -10.04 -13.04 -18.38
CA LEU A 482 -10.68 -14.12 -19.14
C LEU A 482 -11.66 -13.62 -20.20
N ALA A 483 -12.35 -12.51 -19.94
CA ALA A 483 -13.33 -11.92 -20.85
C ALA A 483 -12.71 -11.15 -22.03
N GLN A 484 -11.48 -10.65 -21.87
CA GLN A 484 -10.75 -9.89 -22.89
C GLN A 484 -9.72 -10.74 -23.63
N ASP A 485 -9.21 -11.79 -22.97
CA ASP A 485 -8.25 -12.70 -23.54
C ASP A 485 -8.86 -13.56 -24.66
N LYS A 486 -8.17 -13.60 -25.80
CA LYS A 486 -8.57 -14.41 -26.95
C LYS A 486 -8.08 -15.86 -26.87
N SER A 487 -6.92 -16.14 -26.26
CA SER A 487 -6.30 -17.47 -26.39
C SER A 487 -5.22 -17.82 -25.36
N VAL A 488 -4.81 -16.89 -24.50
CA VAL A 488 -3.72 -17.12 -23.55
C VAL A 488 -4.19 -18.02 -22.41
N PHE A 489 -5.32 -17.70 -21.78
CA PHE A 489 -5.79 -18.37 -20.58
C PHE A 489 -6.83 -19.43 -20.89
N ARG A 490 -6.66 -20.63 -20.33
CA ARG A 490 -7.60 -21.74 -20.47
C ARG A 490 -8.67 -21.75 -19.37
N CYS A 491 -8.28 -21.34 -18.16
CA CYS A 491 -9.17 -21.31 -17.01
C CYS A 491 -8.86 -20.15 -16.07
N GLY A 492 -9.80 -19.84 -15.19
CA GLY A 492 -9.50 -18.99 -14.07
C GLY A 492 -10.51 -19.03 -12.93
N ILE A 493 -10.07 -18.47 -11.81
CA ILE A 493 -10.78 -18.50 -10.53
C ILE A 493 -10.96 -17.07 -10.04
N SER A 494 -12.20 -16.70 -9.74
CA SER A 494 -12.54 -15.42 -9.10
C SER A 494 -13.13 -15.68 -7.72
N VAL A 495 -12.43 -15.22 -6.68
CA VAL A 495 -12.89 -15.32 -5.29
C VAL A 495 -13.41 -13.97 -4.83
N ALA A 496 -14.64 -13.93 -4.30
CA ALA A 496 -15.35 -12.74 -3.88
C ALA A 496 -15.15 -11.53 -4.83
N PRO A 497 -15.38 -11.68 -6.15
CA PRO A 497 -15.05 -10.62 -7.10
C PRO A 497 -15.99 -9.42 -6.98
N VAL A 498 -15.45 -8.22 -7.09
CA VAL A 498 -16.26 -7.07 -7.53
C VAL A 498 -16.68 -7.34 -8.98
N THR A 499 -17.94 -7.11 -9.33
CA THR A 499 -18.45 -7.37 -10.69
C THR A 499 -19.05 -6.13 -11.33
N SER A 500 -19.60 -5.23 -10.51
CA SER A 500 -20.05 -3.91 -10.91
C SER A 500 -19.62 -2.90 -9.85
N TRP A 501 -18.88 -1.88 -10.30
CA TRP A 501 -18.41 -0.79 -9.46
C TRP A 501 -19.55 0.06 -8.87
N ALA A 502 -20.73 0.05 -9.49
CA ALA A 502 -21.92 0.72 -8.95
C ALA A 502 -22.45 0.10 -7.65
N HIS A 503 -22.03 -1.14 -7.34
CA HIS A 503 -22.46 -1.89 -6.15
C HIS A 503 -21.31 -2.16 -5.17
N TYR A 504 -20.24 -1.36 -5.24
CA TYR A 504 -19.13 -1.42 -4.29
C TYR A 504 -19.07 -0.15 -3.45
N ASP A 505 -18.21 -0.13 -2.43
CA ASP A 505 -18.06 1.01 -1.52
C ASP A 505 -17.77 2.31 -2.28
N SER A 506 -18.47 3.40 -1.92
CA SER A 506 -18.37 4.67 -2.63
C SER A 506 -17.01 5.33 -2.45
N ALA A 507 -16.42 5.27 -1.26
CA ALA A 507 -15.12 5.90 -1.00
C ALA A 507 -14.00 5.23 -1.80
N TYR A 508 -14.03 3.89 -1.91
CA TYR A 508 -13.15 3.18 -2.83
C TYR A 508 -13.46 3.55 -4.27
N THR A 509 -14.72 3.39 -4.69
CA THR A 509 -15.06 3.43 -6.11
C THR A 509 -14.91 4.82 -6.70
N GLU A 510 -15.45 5.85 -6.05
CA GLU A 510 -15.40 7.22 -6.55
C GLU A 510 -13.97 7.77 -6.59
N ARG A 511 -13.08 7.29 -5.71
CA ARG A 511 -11.65 7.63 -5.75
C ARG A 511 -11.00 7.24 -7.08
N TYR A 512 -11.30 6.04 -7.59
CA TYR A 512 -10.70 5.55 -8.83
C TYR A 512 -11.55 5.83 -10.06
N MET A 513 -12.87 5.86 -9.92
CA MET A 513 -13.83 5.91 -11.03
C MET A 513 -14.57 7.23 -11.16
N GLY A 514 -14.48 8.17 -10.21
CA GLY A 514 -15.37 9.33 -10.18
C GLY A 514 -16.83 8.94 -9.93
N LEU A 515 -17.78 9.84 -10.20
CA LEU A 515 -19.20 9.60 -9.94
C LEU A 515 -19.84 8.76 -11.07
N PRO A 516 -20.79 7.86 -10.74
CA PRO A 516 -21.44 6.96 -11.70
C PRO A 516 -22.52 7.63 -12.57
N ASN A 517 -22.56 8.96 -12.64
CA ASN A 517 -23.61 9.69 -13.36
C ASN A 517 -23.20 10.06 -14.80
N VAL A 518 -24.19 10.38 -15.63
CA VAL A 518 -24.00 10.70 -17.06
C VAL A 518 -23.15 11.96 -17.27
N THR A 519 -23.17 12.87 -16.29
CA THR A 519 -22.38 14.10 -16.32
C THR A 519 -20.91 13.89 -15.93
N ASP A 520 -20.54 12.71 -15.42
CA ASP A 520 -19.20 12.38 -14.95
C ASP A 520 -18.64 11.10 -15.60
N ASN A 521 -18.67 9.94 -14.93
CA ASN A 521 -17.99 8.72 -15.44
C ASN A 521 -18.91 7.52 -15.71
N TYR A 522 -20.18 7.72 -16.05
CA TYR A 522 -21.10 6.62 -16.39
C TYR A 522 -20.48 5.60 -17.37
N ARG A 523 -19.80 6.08 -18.43
CA ARG A 523 -19.13 5.21 -19.41
C ARG A 523 -18.07 4.30 -18.77
N GLY A 524 -17.25 4.81 -17.85
CA GLY A 524 -16.22 4.01 -17.19
C GLY A 524 -16.83 2.89 -16.34
N TYR A 525 -17.91 3.18 -15.62
CA TYR A 525 -18.67 2.16 -14.86
C TYR A 525 -19.23 1.07 -15.77
N GLU A 526 -19.80 1.45 -16.92
CA GLU A 526 -20.36 0.51 -17.89
C GLU A 526 -19.29 -0.36 -18.57
N GLU A 527 -18.14 0.23 -18.92
CA GLU A 527 -17.02 -0.50 -19.54
C GLU A 527 -16.35 -1.47 -18.56
N ALA A 528 -16.38 -1.15 -17.28
CA ALA A 528 -15.83 -1.96 -16.20
C ALA A 528 -16.85 -2.93 -15.59
N ASP A 529 -18.08 -3.00 -16.11
CA ASP A 529 -19.09 -3.94 -15.63
C ASP A 529 -18.85 -5.35 -16.22
N MET A 530 -18.45 -6.28 -15.35
CA MET A 530 -18.15 -7.65 -15.73
C MET A 530 -19.41 -8.42 -16.16
N THR A 531 -20.60 -8.04 -15.66
CA THR A 531 -21.86 -8.73 -16.02
C THR A 531 -22.17 -8.61 -17.51
N LYS A 532 -21.80 -7.48 -18.13
CA LYS A 532 -21.97 -7.23 -19.57
C LYS A 532 -20.99 -8.00 -20.45
N ARG A 533 -20.01 -8.64 -19.83
CA ARG A 533 -18.95 -9.41 -20.49
C ARG A 533 -19.06 -10.90 -20.21
N ALA A 534 -20.10 -11.33 -19.52
CA ALA A 534 -20.35 -12.72 -19.18
C ALA A 534 -20.27 -13.64 -20.40
N GLY A 535 -20.87 -13.23 -21.53
CA GLY A 535 -20.87 -14.00 -22.79
C GLY A 535 -19.48 -14.27 -23.37
N ASN A 536 -18.44 -13.51 -22.99
CA ASN A 536 -17.08 -13.75 -23.46
C ASN A 536 -16.39 -14.92 -22.75
N LEU A 537 -17.00 -15.48 -21.70
CA LEU A 537 -16.44 -16.61 -20.95
C LEU A 537 -16.86 -17.98 -21.49
N ARG A 538 -17.64 -18.04 -22.59
CA ARG A 538 -18.19 -19.29 -23.16
C ARG A 538 -17.15 -20.41 -23.35
N ASP A 539 -15.95 -20.06 -23.79
CA ASP A 539 -14.89 -21.02 -24.12
C ASP A 539 -13.84 -21.19 -23.00
N LYS A 540 -14.10 -20.64 -21.80
CA LYS A 540 -13.19 -20.64 -20.65
C LYS A 540 -13.73 -21.53 -19.53
N MET A 541 -12.86 -22.22 -18.80
CA MET A 541 -13.26 -22.88 -17.56
C MET A 541 -13.25 -21.87 -16.41
N PHE A 542 -14.42 -21.49 -15.91
CA PHE A 542 -14.55 -20.46 -14.89
C PHE A 542 -15.06 -21.05 -13.55
N LEU A 543 -14.35 -20.72 -12.47
CA LEU A 543 -14.76 -21.01 -11.10
C LEU A 543 -14.98 -19.70 -10.33
N LEU A 544 -16.20 -19.53 -9.84
CA LEU A 544 -16.60 -18.43 -8.98
C LEU A 544 -16.73 -18.94 -7.53
N ILE A 545 -16.12 -18.25 -6.58
CA ILE A 545 -16.21 -18.59 -5.15
C ILE A 545 -16.64 -17.34 -4.39
N HIS A 546 -17.60 -17.42 -3.47
CA HIS A 546 -17.97 -16.25 -2.66
C HIS A 546 -18.59 -16.64 -1.31
N GLY A 547 -18.07 -16.07 -0.22
CA GLY A 547 -18.70 -16.17 1.10
C GLY A 547 -20.04 -15.42 1.17
N THR A 548 -21.10 -16.10 1.61
CA THR A 548 -22.46 -15.50 1.67
C THR A 548 -22.63 -14.41 2.72
N ALA A 549 -21.69 -14.29 3.66
CA ALA A 549 -21.68 -13.28 4.72
C ALA A 549 -20.54 -12.24 4.54
N ASP A 550 -20.06 -12.05 3.30
CA ASP A 550 -19.04 -11.04 3.00
C ASP A 550 -19.62 -9.63 3.15
N ASP A 551 -19.06 -8.88 4.09
CA ASP A 551 -19.47 -7.52 4.46
C ASP A 551 -18.70 -6.43 3.70
N ASN A 552 -17.70 -6.81 2.90
CA ASN A 552 -16.89 -5.89 2.12
C ASN A 552 -17.22 -5.98 0.62
N VAL A 553 -17.02 -7.15 0.00
CA VAL A 553 -17.55 -7.40 -1.35
C VAL A 553 -18.87 -8.12 -1.17
N HIS A 554 -19.99 -7.40 -1.18
CA HIS A 554 -21.27 -8.05 -0.94
C HIS A 554 -21.54 -9.20 -1.91
N TYR A 555 -22.09 -10.31 -1.41
CA TYR A 555 -22.45 -11.50 -2.20
C TYR A 555 -23.35 -11.18 -3.40
N GLN A 556 -24.10 -10.06 -3.35
CA GLN A 556 -24.83 -9.47 -4.48
C GLN A 556 -23.99 -9.41 -5.77
N GLN A 557 -22.70 -9.07 -5.67
CA GLN A 557 -21.79 -8.99 -6.80
C GLN A 557 -21.73 -10.34 -7.56
N SER A 558 -21.49 -11.43 -6.85
CA SER A 558 -21.49 -12.75 -7.48
C SER A 558 -22.87 -13.18 -7.96
N MET A 559 -23.94 -12.84 -7.25
CA MET A 559 -25.31 -13.13 -7.73
C MET A 559 -25.62 -12.47 -9.08
N MET A 560 -25.19 -11.21 -9.27
CA MET A 560 -25.37 -10.50 -10.54
C MET A 560 -24.60 -11.17 -11.68
N LEU A 561 -23.35 -11.58 -11.43
CA LEU A 561 -22.55 -12.27 -12.43
C LEU A 561 -23.09 -13.68 -12.75
N ILE A 562 -23.55 -14.42 -11.74
CA ILE A 562 -24.20 -15.74 -11.91
C ILE A 562 -25.42 -15.61 -12.82
N LYS A 563 -26.25 -14.58 -12.59
CA LYS A 563 -27.42 -14.31 -13.42
C LYS A 563 -27.00 -14.05 -14.88
N ALA A 564 -26.06 -13.14 -15.11
CA ALA A 564 -25.60 -12.80 -16.45
C ALA A 564 -24.96 -13.99 -17.18
N LEU A 565 -24.14 -14.79 -16.51
CA LEU A 565 -23.55 -16.02 -17.06
C LEU A 565 -24.64 -17.03 -17.45
N THR A 566 -25.69 -17.16 -16.64
CA THR A 566 -26.82 -18.06 -16.91
C THR A 566 -27.66 -17.58 -18.09
N GLU A 567 -27.95 -16.29 -18.18
CA GLU A 567 -28.70 -15.69 -19.30
C GLU A 567 -27.95 -15.82 -20.63
N GLU A 568 -26.62 -15.71 -20.60
CA GLU A 568 -25.78 -15.97 -21.76
C GLU A 568 -25.62 -17.48 -22.04
N GLY A 569 -25.95 -18.39 -21.13
CA GLY A 569 -25.71 -19.83 -21.32
C GLY A 569 -24.23 -20.20 -21.27
N VAL A 570 -23.45 -19.51 -20.44
CA VAL A 570 -22.04 -19.79 -20.17
C VAL A 570 -21.93 -20.83 -19.06
N LEU A 571 -21.06 -21.83 -19.25
CA LEU A 571 -20.80 -22.85 -18.22
C LEU A 571 -19.78 -22.34 -17.20
N PHE A 572 -20.12 -22.42 -15.92
CA PHE A 572 -19.24 -22.07 -14.81
C PHE A 572 -19.50 -22.99 -13.61
N ARG A 573 -18.56 -22.99 -12.66
CA ARG A 573 -18.76 -23.60 -11.33
C ARG A 573 -18.88 -22.49 -10.28
N HIS A 574 -19.73 -22.71 -9.29
CA HIS A 574 -19.94 -21.78 -8.17
C HIS A 574 -19.80 -22.50 -6.84
N HIS A 575 -19.07 -21.92 -5.89
CA HIS A 575 -18.84 -22.45 -4.54
C HIS A 575 -19.07 -21.41 -3.44
#